data_AF-A0A1X7T835-F1
#
_entry.id   AF-A0A1X7T835-F1
#
_cell.length_a   1.000
_cell.length_b   1.000
_cell.length_c   1.000
_cell.angle_alpha   90.00
_cell.angle_beta   90.00
_cell.angle_gamma   90.00
#
_symmetry.space_group_name_H-M   'P 1'
#
loop_
_entity.id
_entity.type
_entity.pdbx_description
1 polymer ?
#
loop_
_entity_poly.entity_id
_entity_poly.type
_entity_poly.pdbx_seq_one_letter_code
_entity_poly.pdbx_strand_id
1 'polypeptide(L)'
;MPEAIKGLDHVKLSEFKIYRKTQLYQGRIVKVEGNISWENTIQYFFTQSDASYMMKEYKIDLTKKKDVIRYRMFIFGLVEDGTIPVDGNTKEKKSKWSDDKIAKFEAWIDADFP
;
A
#
# COMPACT_ATOMS: atom_id res chain seq x y z
N MET A 1 28.93 6.28 14.00
CA MET A 1 29.10 6.43 12.54
C MET A 1 28.90 7.89 12.09
N PRO A 2 29.90 8.77 12.21
CA PRO A 2 29.84 10.11 11.62
C PRO A 2 31.00 10.43 10.64
N GLU A 3 31.67 9.42 10.07
CA GLU A 3 32.89 9.62 9.28
C GLU A 3 32.69 9.59 7.75
N ALA A 4 31.47 9.30 7.26
CA ALA A 4 31.22 9.11 5.83
C ALA A 4 31.00 10.41 5.03
N ILE A 5 31.04 11.59 5.66
CA ILE A 5 30.69 12.88 5.02
C ILE A 5 31.82 13.91 5.15
N LYS A 6 33.06 13.49 4.89
CA LYS A 6 34.16 14.43 4.61
C LYS A 6 34.67 14.15 3.20
N GLY A 7 34.25 14.99 2.24
CA GLY A 7 34.71 14.90 0.85
C GLY A 7 33.67 15.23 -0.23
N LEU A 8 32.44 15.60 0.12
CA LEU A 8 31.34 15.82 -0.84
C LEU A 8 31.11 17.30 -1.20
N ASP A 9 32.06 18.19 -0.91
CA ASP A 9 31.90 19.64 -1.15
C ASP A 9 31.77 20.02 -2.63
N HIS A 10 31.96 19.07 -3.57
CA HIS A 10 31.96 19.31 -5.02
C HIS A 10 30.96 18.46 -5.80
N VAL A 11 30.12 17.64 -5.15
CA VAL A 11 29.15 16.79 -5.87
C VAL A 11 27.87 17.57 -6.10
N LYS A 12 27.65 18.03 -7.34
CA LYS A 12 26.39 18.68 -7.71
C LYS A 12 25.29 17.63 -7.79
N LEU A 13 24.11 17.94 -7.25
CA LEU A 13 22.93 17.06 -7.34
C LEU A 13 22.57 16.65 -8.78
N SER A 14 22.95 17.47 -9.78
CA SER A 14 22.79 17.18 -11.21
C SER A 14 23.63 15.99 -11.72
N GLU A 15 24.62 15.52 -10.95
CA GLU A 15 25.48 14.39 -11.31
C GLU A 15 24.93 13.05 -10.82
N PHE A 16 23.89 13.07 -9.97
CA PHE A 16 23.22 11.85 -9.53
C PHE A 16 22.23 11.37 -10.61
N LYS A 17 22.58 10.30 -11.30
CA LYS A 17 21.59 9.50 -12.04
C LYS A 17 20.86 8.59 -11.06
N ILE A 18 19.60 8.92 -10.77
CA ILE A 18 18.72 8.01 -10.02
C ILE A 18 18.34 6.86 -10.95
N TYR A 19 18.99 5.72 -10.82
CA TYR A 19 18.57 4.49 -11.48
C TYR A 19 17.42 3.87 -10.68
N ARG A 20 16.18 4.14 -11.10
CA ARG A 20 15.02 3.47 -10.53
C ARG A 20 14.94 2.05 -11.10
N LYS A 21 15.42 1.06 -10.35
CA LYS A 21 15.20 -0.36 -10.67
C LYS A 21 13.72 -0.66 -10.35
N THR A 22 12.85 -0.45 -11.33
CA THR A 22 11.46 -0.89 -11.24
C THR A 22 11.44 -2.38 -11.55
N GLN A 23 11.17 -3.21 -10.54
CA GLN A 23 10.68 -4.55 -10.82
C GLN A 23 9.20 -4.36 -11.16
N LEU A 24 8.81 -4.74 -12.39
CA LEU A 24 7.42 -5.01 -12.69
C LEU A 24 6.98 -6.11 -11.72
N TYR A 25 6.08 -5.77 -10.81
CA TYR A 25 5.42 -6.75 -9.98
C TYR A 25 4.72 -7.73 -10.94
N GLN A 26 5.28 -8.94 -11.05
CA GLN A 26 4.62 -10.06 -11.70
C GLN A 26 3.72 -10.65 -10.63
N GLY A 27 2.47 -10.17 -10.61
CA GLY A 27 1.44 -10.64 -9.69
C GLY A 27 1.46 -12.14 -9.55
N ARG A 28 1.29 -12.62 -8.31
CA ARG A 28 1.09 -14.05 -8.08
C ARG A 28 -0.30 -14.37 -8.64
N ILE A 29 -0.42 -15.40 -9.48
CA ILE A 29 -1.75 -15.87 -9.88
C ILE A 29 -2.39 -16.52 -8.66
N VAL A 30 -3.07 -15.71 -7.84
CA VAL A 30 -3.83 -16.17 -6.69
C VAL A 30 -5.22 -16.54 -7.18
N LYS A 31 -5.57 -17.82 -7.14
CA LYS A 31 -6.95 -18.25 -7.39
C LYS A 31 -7.79 -17.89 -6.16
N VAL A 32 -8.52 -16.79 -6.24
CA VAL A 32 -9.51 -16.39 -5.24
C VAL A 32 -10.92 -16.66 -5.77
N GLU A 33 -11.75 -17.24 -4.92
CA GLU A 33 -13.16 -17.50 -5.23
C GLU A 33 -14.00 -16.22 -5.05
N GLY A 34 -14.96 -16.01 -5.95
CA GLY A 34 -15.95 -14.92 -5.88
C GLY A 34 -15.79 -13.83 -6.93
N ASN A 35 -16.82 -12.99 -7.07
CA ASN A 35 -16.80 -11.82 -7.96
C ASN A 35 -16.14 -10.63 -7.27
N ILE A 36 -14.82 -10.54 -7.38
CA ILE A 36 -14.02 -9.49 -6.75
C ILE A 36 -14.11 -8.21 -7.59
N SER A 37 -14.78 -7.21 -7.03
CA SER A 37 -14.90 -5.85 -7.60
C SER A 37 -14.85 -4.82 -6.47
N TRP A 38 -14.67 -3.56 -6.85
CA TRP A 38 -14.72 -2.46 -5.88
C TRP A 38 -16.03 -2.48 -5.09
N GLU A 39 -17.15 -2.55 -5.81
CA GLU A 39 -18.50 -2.40 -5.28
C GLU A 39 -18.92 -3.59 -4.40
N ASN A 40 -18.47 -4.81 -4.73
CA ASN A 40 -18.92 -6.01 -4.03
C ASN A 40 -17.95 -6.50 -2.96
N THR A 41 -16.67 -6.07 -2.99
CA THR A 41 -15.65 -6.68 -2.13
C THR A 41 -14.70 -5.65 -1.54
N ILE A 42 -13.96 -4.92 -2.38
CA ILE A 42 -12.79 -4.16 -1.91
C ILE A 42 -13.17 -3.02 -0.98
N GLN A 43 -14.23 -2.27 -1.29
CA GLN A 43 -14.64 -1.15 -0.44
C GLN A 43 -15.00 -1.57 0.99
N TYR A 44 -15.49 -2.79 1.17
CA TYR A 44 -15.89 -3.32 2.48
C TYR A 44 -14.72 -3.83 3.32
N PHE A 45 -13.53 -3.94 2.74
CA PHE A 45 -12.34 -4.31 3.51
C PHE A 45 -11.82 -3.14 4.35
N PHE A 46 -12.08 -1.90 3.93
CA PHE A 46 -11.69 -0.69 4.64
C PHE A 46 -12.78 -0.29 5.63
N THR A 47 -12.43 -0.23 6.91
CA THR A 47 -13.31 0.31 7.95
C THR A 47 -13.29 1.84 7.94
N GLN A 48 -14.26 2.46 8.60
CA GLN A 48 -14.28 3.91 8.79
C GLN A 48 -13.04 4.42 9.55
N SER A 49 -12.51 3.60 10.47
CA SER A 49 -11.28 3.88 11.20
C SER A 49 -10.06 3.90 10.27
N ASP A 50 -9.95 2.93 9.37
CA ASP A 50 -8.89 2.89 8.35
C ASP A 50 -8.94 4.13 7.48
N ALA A 51 -10.13 4.49 6.98
CA ALA A 51 -10.33 5.67 6.14
C ALA A 51 -9.94 6.96 6.88
N SER A 52 -10.31 7.08 8.15
CA SER A 52 -9.98 8.25 8.98
C SER A 52 -8.47 8.36 9.22
N TYR A 53 -7.81 7.25 9.53
CA TYR A 53 -6.35 7.19 9.71
C TYR A 53 -5.61 7.56 8.43
N MET A 54 -5.97 6.94 7.30
CA MET A 54 -5.32 7.18 6.01
C MET A 54 -5.52 8.62 5.52
N MET A 55 -6.68 9.20 5.77
CA MET A 55 -6.92 10.61 5.47
C MET A 55 -6.09 11.53 6.37
N LYS A 56 -5.98 11.22 7.67
CA LYS A 56 -5.21 12.04 8.61
C LYS A 56 -3.72 12.02 8.30
N GLU A 57 -3.13 10.83 8.23
CA GLU A 57 -1.68 10.63 8.15
C GLU A 57 -1.13 10.77 6.72
N TYR A 58 -1.88 10.31 5.71
CA TYR A 58 -1.38 10.22 4.33
C TYR A 58 -2.17 11.04 3.31
N LYS A 59 -3.29 11.67 3.71
CA LYS A 59 -4.21 12.38 2.80
C LYS A 59 -4.76 11.49 1.69
N ILE A 60 -5.01 10.22 2.00
CA ILE A 60 -5.58 9.22 1.09
C ILE A 60 -7.01 8.91 1.53
N ASP A 61 -7.98 9.05 0.63
CA ASP A 61 -9.39 8.74 0.90
C ASP A 61 -9.73 7.29 0.49
N LEU A 62 -9.74 6.38 1.46
CA LEU A 62 -10.07 4.97 1.22
C LEU A 62 -11.54 4.72 0.83
N THR A 63 -12.42 5.71 0.94
CA THR A 63 -13.82 5.59 0.49
C THR A 63 -13.98 5.78 -1.01
N LYS A 64 -12.92 6.25 -1.70
CA LYS A 64 -12.94 6.55 -3.13
C LYS A 64 -12.12 5.53 -3.91
N LYS A 65 -12.78 4.79 -4.82
CA LYS A 65 -12.14 3.86 -5.77
C LYS A 65 -10.91 4.47 -6.44
N LYS A 66 -11.03 5.71 -6.92
CA LYS A 66 -9.95 6.43 -7.62
C LYS A 66 -8.69 6.62 -6.75
N ASP A 67 -8.86 6.95 -5.47
CA ASP A 67 -7.71 7.15 -4.58
C ASP A 67 -7.09 5.81 -4.20
N VAL A 68 -7.92 4.78 -3.96
CA VAL A 68 -7.41 3.41 -3.72
C VAL A 68 -6.60 2.90 -4.91
N ILE A 69 -7.09 3.08 -6.15
CA ILE A 69 -6.35 2.71 -7.38
C ILE A 69 -5.06 3.53 -7.50
N ARG A 70 -5.11 4.83 -7.23
CA ARG A 70 -3.91 5.69 -7.32
C ARG A 70 -2.81 5.23 -6.37
N TYR A 71 -3.17 4.80 -5.16
CA TYR A 71 -2.24 4.44 -4.10
C TYR A 71 -2.14 2.94 -3.83
N ARG A 72 -2.63 2.06 -4.72
CA ARG A 72 -2.80 0.62 -4.41
C ARG A 72 -1.56 -0.09 -3.88
N MET A 73 -0.38 0.16 -4.45
CA MET A 73 0.86 -0.50 -3.99
C MET A 73 1.30 -0.02 -2.61
N PHE A 74 1.05 1.25 -2.30
CA PHE A 74 1.33 1.81 -0.97
C PHE A 74 0.36 1.22 0.06
N ILE A 75 -0.93 1.19 -0.27
CA ILE A 75 -1.95 0.57 0.59
C ILE A 75 -1.65 -0.91 0.80
N PHE A 76 -1.32 -1.65 -0.26
CA PHE A 76 -0.97 -3.07 -0.19
C PHE A 76 0.19 -3.33 0.77
N GLY A 77 1.29 -2.56 0.62
CA GLY A 77 2.42 -2.66 1.55
C GLY A 77 2.04 -2.36 3.01
N LEU A 78 1.22 -1.34 3.26
CA LEU A 78 0.75 -1.06 4.62
C LEU A 78 -0.12 -2.19 5.20
N VAL A 79 -0.91 -2.85 4.37
CA VAL A 79 -1.75 -3.99 4.77
C VAL A 79 -0.88 -5.21 5.07
N GLU A 80 0.11 -5.54 4.23
CA GLU A 80 1.06 -6.63 4.45
C GLU A 80 1.92 -6.40 5.70
N ASP A 81 2.46 -5.19 5.86
CA ASP A 81 3.37 -4.82 6.96
C ASP A 81 2.67 -4.63 8.30
N GLY A 82 1.35 -4.62 8.29
CA GLY A 82 0.61 -4.56 9.52
C GLY A 82 0.23 -3.17 10.01
N THR A 83 0.38 -2.15 9.16
CA THR A 83 0.41 -0.74 9.58
C THR A 83 -0.95 -0.06 9.52
N ILE A 84 -1.90 -0.57 8.73
CA ILE A 84 -3.27 -0.04 8.77
C ILE A 84 -3.92 -0.49 10.10
N PRO A 85 -4.22 0.44 11.02
CA PRO A 85 -4.66 0.11 12.36
C PRO A 85 -6.15 -0.23 12.35
N VAL A 86 -6.44 -1.52 12.49
CA VAL A 86 -7.78 -2.00 12.83
C VAL A 86 -8.00 -1.63 14.30
N ASP A 87 -8.92 -0.70 14.53
CA ASP A 87 -9.39 -0.26 15.86
C ASP A 87 -8.40 0.52 16.71
N GLY A 88 -8.00 1.74 16.32
CA GLY A 88 -7.68 2.86 17.23
C GLY A 88 -6.68 2.64 18.40
N ASN A 89 -6.04 1.48 18.49
CA ASN A 89 -5.30 1.01 19.64
C ASN A 89 -3.92 0.63 19.13
N THR A 90 -3.05 1.64 19.15
CA THR A 90 -1.74 1.72 18.50
C THR A 90 -0.67 0.79 19.09
N LYS A 91 -1.05 -0.30 19.77
CA LYS A 91 -0.11 -1.19 20.47
C LYS A 91 0.17 -2.52 19.77
N GLU A 92 -0.68 -2.96 18.84
CA GLU A 92 -0.43 -4.17 18.05
C GLU A 92 0.02 -3.82 16.62
N LYS A 93 1.29 -4.11 16.30
CA LYS A 93 1.88 -3.97 14.94
C LYS A 93 1.48 -5.12 14.01
N LYS A 94 0.20 -5.46 13.95
CA LYS A 94 -0.30 -6.45 12.98
C LYS A 94 -1.62 -5.96 12.40
N SER A 95 -1.62 -5.77 11.08
CA SER A 95 -2.82 -5.60 10.26
C SER A 95 -3.61 -6.87 10.46
N LYS A 96 -4.88 -6.71 10.79
CA LYS A 96 -5.80 -7.82 10.99
C LYS A 96 -6.54 -8.17 9.70
N TRP A 97 -6.04 -7.77 8.53
CA TRP A 97 -6.54 -8.37 7.28
C TRP A 97 -6.12 -9.84 7.27
N SER A 98 -7.09 -10.72 7.08
CA SER A 98 -6.81 -12.14 6.86
C SER A 98 -6.04 -12.31 5.56
N ASP A 99 -5.28 -13.39 5.43
CA ASP A 99 -4.59 -13.76 4.19
C ASP A 99 -5.56 -13.77 3.00
N ASP A 100 -6.82 -14.18 3.21
CA ASP A 100 -7.89 -14.11 2.20
C ASP A 100 -8.22 -12.68 1.76
N LYS A 101 -8.30 -11.70 2.67
CA LYS A 101 -8.53 -10.29 2.32
C LYS A 101 -7.36 -9.72 1.53
N ILE A 102 -6.14 -10.04 1.95
CA ILE A 102 -4.91 -9.62 1.26
C ILE A 102 -4.88 -10.20 -0.15
N ALA A 103 -5.10 -11.51 -0.29
CA ALA A 103 -5.18 -12.22 -1.57
C ALA A 103 -6.25 -11.65 -2.50
N LYS A 104 -7.44 -11.30 -1.99
CA LYS A 104 -8.51 -10.68 -2.79
C LYS A 104 -8.14 -9.28 -3.25
N PHE A 105 -7.46 -8.50 -2.41
CA PHE A 105 -6.99 -7.18 -2.80
C PHE A 105 -5.86 -7.25 -3.83
N GLU A 106 -4.91 -8.19 -3.66
CA GLU A 106 -3.87 -8.52 -4.64
C GLU A 106 -4.48 -8.89 -6.00
N ALA A 107 -5.45 -9.82 -6.01
CA ALA A 107 -6.12 -10.25 -7.24
C ALA A 107 -6.91 -9.13 -7.92
N TRP A 108 -7.54 -8.22 -7.16
CA TRP A 108 -8.21 -7.05 -7.73
C TRP A 108 -7.24 -6.07 -8.39
N ILE A 109 -6.04 -5.91 -7.82
CA ILE A 109 -4.96 -5.11 -8.41
C ILE A 109 -4.44 -5.77 -9.69
N ASP A 110 -4.21 -7.09 -9.66
CA ASP A 110 -3.67 -7.86 -10.79
C ASP A 110 -4.65 -7.96 -11.97
N ALA A 111 -5.95 -7.96 -11.69
CA ALA A 111 -7.01 -7.92 -12.70
C ALA A 111 -7.26 -6.52 -13.28
N ASP A 112 -6.41 -5.52 -12.95
CA ASP A 112 -6.54 -4.12 -13.37
C ASP A 112 -7.86 -3.45 -12.94
N PHE A 113 -8.26 -3.71 -11.69
CA PHE A 113 -9.36 -3.04 -10.98
C PHE A 113 -10.76 -3.22 -11.60
N PRO A 114 -11.21 -4.48 -11.79
CA PRO A 114 -12.57 -4.75 -12.28
C PRO A 114 -13.67 -4.13 -11.40
#